data_AF-A0A4S2RCS4-F1
#
_entry.id   AF-A0A4S2RCS4-F1
#
_cell.length_a   1.000
_cell.length_b   1.000
_cell.length_c   1.000
_cell.angle_alpha   90.00
_cell.angle_beta   90.00
_cell.angle_gamma   90.00
#
_symmetry.space_group_name_H-M   'P 1'
#
loop_
_entity.id
_entity.type
_entity.pdbx_description
1 polymer ?
#
loop_
_entity_poly.entity_id
_entity_poly.type
_entity_poly.pdbx_seq_one_letter_code
_entity_poly.pdbx_strand_id
1 'polypeptide(L)'
;MVDRVRHRRPAAADARHEEAAKAQGQKLALKLGNKRPKRDPLGVVPGIAVFVLLVAGYLGSTLAMQRAKTATSRRRVLSLIAYSITTALVFGVIIGAYPDIGSNFWPLWGEFALMCLAVALFAATVQSLIGPIGTLVTVVVMVFFGNPSTGGVNGTAYLPAFSQAIGPVLPPWNGTTLVRNTLYFEGNAITQPLIVLSVYVVVGAALVTVLTYGRLLWVARRENATPPDQRRGRRRRRHHPTCLRPGFATPSQPPGMPVGGHAPARPRT
;
A
#
# COMPACT_ATOMS: atom_id res chain seq x y z
N MET A 1 53.30 -8.74 2.64
CA MET A 1 51.95 -9.34 2.71
C MET A 1 50.98 -8.29 2.16
N VAL A 2 50.43 -8.58 0.98
CA VAL A 2 49.94 -7.63 -0.03
C VAL A 2 48.66 -6.92 0.40
N ASP A 3 48.73 -5.59 0.45
CA ASP A 3 47.62 -4.69 0.72
C ASP A 3 46.74 -4.58 -0.53
N ARG A 4 45.59 -5.27 -0.51
CA ARG A 4 44.69 -5.40 -1.65
C ARG A 4 43.78 -4.15 -1.71
N VAL A 5 44.34 -3.04 -2.19
CA VAL A 5 43.60 -1.83 -2.58
C VAL A 5 42.62 -2.21 -3.68
N ARG A 6 41.39 -2.48 -3.28
CA ARG A 6 40.29 -2.84 -4.17
C ARG A 6 39.88 -1.57 -4.93
N HIS A 7 40.49 -1.35 -6.09
CA HIS A 7 40.09 -0.35 -7.09
C HIS A 7 38.56 -0.44 -7.32
N ARG A 8 37.79 0.45 -6.67
CA ARG A 8 36.41 0.72 -7.09
C ARG A 8 36.54 1.48 -8.40
N ARG A 9 36.12 0.83 -9.49
CA ARG A 9 35.91 1.51 -10.79
C ARG A 9 34.97 2.70 -10.53
N PRO A 10 35.32 3.93 -10.93
CA PRO A 10 34.38 5.04 -10.89
C PRO A 10 33.14 4.64 -11.69
N ALA A 11 31.95 4.96 -11.19
CA ALA A 11 30.73 4.71 -11.94
C ALA A 11 30.86 5.46 -13.27
N ALA A 12 30.47 4.87 -14.39
CA ALA A 12 30.68 5.44 -15.72
C ALA A 12 30.10 6.87 -15.91
N ALA A 13 29.27 7.35 -14.98
CA ALA A 13 28.83 8.73 -14.88
C ALA A 13 29.97 9.68 -14.46
N ASP A 14 30.79 9.31 -13.48
CA ASP A 14 31.87 10.14 -12.92
C ASP A 14 32.93 10.46 -13.98
N ALA A 15 33.25 9.48 -14.84
CA ALA A 15 34.23 9.64 -15.91
C ALA A 15 33.75 10.61 -17.03
N ARG A 16 32.45 10.64 -17.33
CA ARG A 16 31.88 11.56 -18.33
C ARG A 16 31.78 12.99 -17.81
N HIS A 17 31.56 13.16 -16.52
CA HIS A 17 31.57 14.47 -15.88
C HIS A 17 32.99 15.04 -15.76
N GLU A 18 34.01 14.20 -15.59
CA GLU A 18 35.41 14.64 -15.64
C GLU A 18 35.87 15.11 -17.02
N GLU A 19 35.46 14.45 -18.11
CA GLU A 19 35.76 14.91 -19.47
C GLU A 19 35.07 16.24 -19.81
N ALA A 20 33.80 16.40 -19.41
CA ALA A 20 33.08 17.67 -19.57
C ALA A 20 33.67 18.81 -18.72
N ALA A 21 34.12 18.51 -17.49
CA ALA A 21 34.76 19.48 -16.61
C ALA A 21 36.14 19.94 -17.12
N LYS A 22 36.91 19.01 -17.70
CA LYS A 22 38.21 19.32 -18.32
C LYS A 22 38.07 20.19 -19.57
N ALA A 23 37.00 20.02 -20.35
CA ALA A 23 36.72 20.87 -21.51
C ALA A 23 36.41 22.34 -21.16
N GLN A 24 35.96 22.62 -19.92
CA GLN A 24 35.60 23.97 -19.45
C GLN A 24 36.63 24.61 -18.51
N GLY A 25 37.78 23.98 -18.27
CA GLY A 25 38.87 24.57 -17.46
C GLY A 25 38.53 24.80 -15.98
N GLN A 26 37.38 24.32 -15.49
CA GLN A 26 37.01 24.40 -14.08
C GLN A 26 37.42 23.12 -13.34
N LYS A 27 38.33 23.27 -12.36
CA LYS A 27 38.54 22.24 -11.33
C LYS A 27 37.28 22.16 -10.48
N LEU A 28 36.33 21.33 -10.89
CA LEU A 28 35.20 20.95 -10.06
C LEU A 28 35.74 20.13 -8.89
N ALA A 29 36.00 20.82 -7.77
CA ALA A 29 36.04 20.18 -6.47
C ALA A 29 34.63 19.65 -6.20
N LEU A 30 34.34 18.44 -6.70
CA LEU A 30 33.19 17.66 -6.29
C LEU A 30 33.35 17.37 -4.80
N LYS A 31 32.97 18.35 -3.97
CA LYS A 31 32.54 18.08 -2.61
C LYS A 31 31.32 17.18 -2.77
N LEU A 32 31.52 15.87 -2.66
CA LEU A 32 30.44 14.95 -2.32
C LEU A 32 29.87 15.45 -0.98
N GLY A 33 28.90 16.37 -1.07
CA GLY A 33 28.40 17.14 0.07
C GLY A 33 27.75 16.27 1.14
N ASN A 34 27.32 15.05 0.79
CA ASN A 34 26.66 14.16 1.74
C ASN A 34 27.40 12.84 1.86
N LYS A 35 28.01 12.67 3.02
CA LYS A 35 28.44 11.37 3.54
C LYS A 35 27.17 10.55 3.78
N ARG A 36 26.78 9.75 2.78
CA ARG A 36 25.70 8.77 2.91
C ARG A 36 25.99 7.89 4.14
N PRO A 37 24.97 7.43 4.90
CA PRO A 37 25.20 6.61 6.08
C PRO A 37 26.08 5.41 5.76
N LYS A 38 27.01 5.05 6.67
CA LYS A 38 28.00 4.00 6.41
C LYS A 38 27.36 2.64 6.10
N ARG A 39 26.13 2.41 6.58
CA ARG A 39 25.34 1.19 6.36
C ARG A 39 24.35 1.27 5.19
N ASP A 40 24.17 2.43 4.54
CA ASP A 40 23.39 2.58 3.30
C ASP A 40 24.17 3.38 2.24
N PRO A 41 25.22 2.78 1.65
CA PRO A 41 26.03 3.44 0.61
C PRO A 41 25.26 3.72 -0.68
N LEU A 42 24.16 2.99 -0.93
CA LEU A 42 23.35 3.11 -2.14
C LEU A 42 22.16 4.07 -1.95
N GLY A 43 21.76 4.42 -0.73
CA GLY A 43 20.59 5.27 -0.47
C GLY A 43 19.28 4.57 -0.79
N VAL A 44 19.19 3.25 -0.60
CA VAL A 44 18.03 2.43 -0.98
C VAL A 44 16.94 2.43 0.08
N VAL A 45 17.27 2.77 1.34
CA VAL A 45 16.35 2.70 2.48
C VAL A 45 15.07 3.52 2.27
N PRO A 46 15.10 4.80 1.82
CA PRO A 46 13.89 5.58 1.58
C PRO A 46 12.96 4.96 0.54
N GLY A 47 13.51 4.39 -0.54
CA GLY A 47 12.74 3.76 -1.60
C GLY A 47 12.02 2.49 -1.12
N ILE A 48 12.74 1.62 -0.41
CA ILE A 48 12.17 0.41 0.18
C ILE A 48 11.11 0.77 1.24
N ALA A 49 11.40 1.78 2.06
CA ALA A 49 10.48 2.23 3.10
C ALA A 49 9.13 2.68 2.53
N VAL A 50 9.19 3.53 1.50
CA VAL A 50 8.00 3.97 0.78
C VAL A 50 7.26 2.82 0.13
N PHE A 51 7.95 1.84 -0.46
CA PHE A 51 7.30 0.68 -1.05
C PHE A 51 6.51 -0.13 -0.01
N VAL A 52 7.10 -0.39 1.16
CA VAL A 52 6.41 -1.08 2.25
C VAL A 52 5.20 -0.28 2.75
N LEU A 53 5.33 1.05 2.85
CA LEU A 53 4.24 1.94 3.29
C LEU A 53 3.10 2.04 2.27
N LEU A 54 3.42 2.02 0.97
CA LEU A 54 2.43 1.90 -0.10
C LEU A 54 1.63 0.61 0.07
N VAL A 55 2.34 -0.48 0.36
CA VAL A 55 1.75 -1.80 0.58
C VAL A 55 0.82 -1.78 1.78
N ALA A 56 1.29 -1.26 2.90
CA ALA A 56 0.49 -1.06 4.10
C ALA A 56 -0.76 -0.21 3.83
N GLY A 57 -0.63 0.92 3.14
CA GLY A 57 -1.75 1.83 2.87
C GLY A 57 -2.90 1.15 2.12
N TYR A 58 -2.60 0.33 1.09
CA TYR A 58 -3.66 -0.40 0.38
C TYR A 58 -4.27 -1.54 1.21
N LEU A 59 -3.49 -2.19 2.08
CA LEU A 59 -4.05 -3.17 3.03
C LEU A 59 -5.04 -2.47 3.96
N GLY A 60 -4.67 -1.31 4.48
CA GLY A 60 -5.53 -0.47 5.31
C GLY A 60 -6.86 -0.14 4.64
N SER A 61 -6.83 0.30 3.38
CA SER A 61 -8.06 0.63 2.64
C SER A 61 -8.95 -0.60 2.41
N THR A 62 -8.34 -1.73 2.07
CA THR A 62 -9.05 -2.98 1.79
C THR A 62 -9.71 -3.55 3.05
N LEU A 63 -8.99 -3.54 4.18
CA LEU A 63 -9.52 -3.93 5.48
C LEU A 63 -10.65 -3.00 5.92
N ALA A 64 -10.48 -1.68 5.73
CA ALA A 64 -11.52 -0.70 6.04
C ALA A 64 -12.79 -0.95 5.22
N MET A 65 -12.67 -1.32 3.94
CA MET A 65 -13.83 -1.68 3.12
C MET A 65 -14.54 -2.96 3.57
N GLN A 66 -13.79 -4.00 3.94
CA GLN A 66 -14.39 -5.25 4.43
C GLN A 66 -15.19 -5.04 5.72
N ARG A 67 -14.70 -4.16 6.60
CA ARG A 67 -15.37 -3.76 7.85
C ARG A 67 -16.52 -2.77 7.64
N ALA A 68 -16.53 -2.02 6.54
CA ALA A 68 -17.45 -0.90 6.32
C ALA A 68 -18.83 -1.26 5.73
N LYS A 69 -19.21 -2.56 5.65
CA LYS A 69 -20.56 -2.95 5.16
C LYS A 69 -21.71 -2.28 5.94
N THR A 70 -21.46 -1.79 7.16
CA THR A 70 -22.48 -1.14 8.02
C THR A 70 -21.96 0.09 8.78
N ALA A 71 -20.73 0.55 8.52
CA ALA A 71 -20.08 1.58 9.35
C ALA A 71 -20.35 3.01 8.83
N THR A 72 -20.63 3.93 9.76
CA THR A 72 -20.76 5.37 9.47
C THR A 72 -19.47 5.93 8.87
N SER A 73 -19.61 6.86 7.92
CA SER A 73 -18.53 7.58 7.23
C SER A 73 -17.37 8.01 8.15
N ARG A 74 -17.70 8.60 9.31
CA ARG A 74 -16.72 9.03 10.33
C ARG A 74 -15.89 7.88 10.91
N ARG A 75 -16.51 6.73 11.17
CA ARG A 75 -15.81 5.54 11.70
C ARG A 75 -14.83 4.95 10.69
N ARG A 76 -15.15 5.04 9.39
CA ARG A 76 -14.26 4.58 8.32
C ARG A 76 -12.99 5.42 8.26
N VAL A 77 -13.10 6.74 8.27
CA VAL A 77 -11.93 7.65 8.28
C VAL A 77 -11.13 7.48 9.57
N LEU A 78 -11.79 7.44 10.74
CA LEU A 78 -11.12 7.17 12.03
C LEU A 78 -10.38 5.83 12.04
N SER A 79 -10.95 4.78 11.46
CA SER A 79 -10.28 3.47 11.37
C SER A 79 -9.04 3.51 10.48
N LEU A 80 -9.05 4.30 9.40
CA LEU A 80 -7.89 4.49 8.53
C LEU A 80 -6.80 5.32 9.23
N ILE A 81 -7.19 6.34 9.99
CA ILE A 81 -6.25 7.13 10.80
C ILE A 81 -5.59 6.24 11.85
N ALA A 82 -6.38 5.51 12.63
CA ALA A 82 -5.85 4.59 13.65
C ALA A 82 -4.94 3.53 13.04
N TYR A 83 -5.36 2.90 11.93
CA TYR A 83 -4.54 1.95 11.18
C TYR A 83 -3.21 2.57 10.75
N SER A 84 -3.24 3.75 10.14
CA SER A 84 -2.04 4.41 9.61
C SER A 84 -1.05 4.75 10.72
N ILE A 85 -1.54 5.23 11.87
CA ILE A 85 -0.72 5.54 13.05
C ILE A 85 -0.08 4.27 13.61
N THR A 86 -0.86 3.18 13.78
CA THR A 86 -0.34 1.92 14.30
C THR A 86 0.67 1.28 13.34
N THR A 87 0.37 1.26 12.04
CA THR A 87 1.28 0.69 11.06
C THR A 87 2.57 1.51 10.94
N ALA A 88 2.48 2.84 10.96
CA ALA A 88 3.65 3.71 10.99
C ALA A 88 4.48 3.53 12.26
N LEU A 89 3.84 3.28 13.40
CA LEU A 89 4.56 2.99 14.65
C LEU A 89 5.32 1.66 14.55
N VAL A 90 4.66 0.59 14.12
CA VAL A 90 5.30 -0.72 13.93
C VAL A 90 6.45 -0.61 12.94
N PHE A 91 6.23 0.06 11.81
CA PHE A 91 7.24 0.24 10.79
C PHE A 91 8.40 1.11 11.27
N GLY A 92 8.09 2.21 11.96
CA GLY A 92 9.07 3.09 12.58
C GLY A 92 9.93 2.38 13.60
N VAL A 93 9.38 1.45 14.39
CA VAL A 93 10.16 0.65 15.37
C VAL A 93 11.09 -0.33 14.65
N ILE A 94 10.62 -0.98 13.58
CA ILE A 94 11.44 -1.88 12.76
C ILE A 94 12.62 -1.13 12.13
N ILE A 95 12.37 0.06 11.57
CA ILE A 95 13.42 0.89 10.98
C ILE A 95 14.28 1.57 12.06
N GLY A 96 13.70 2.01 13.17
CA GLY A 96 14.38 2.70 14.26
C GLY A 96 15.40 1.82 15.00
N ALA A 97 15.30 0.49 14.86
CA ALA A 97 16.33 -0.45 15.27
C ALA A 97 17.65 -0.30 14.47
N TYR A 98 17.65 0.43 13.35
CA TYR A 98 18.87 0.81 12.65
C TYR A 98 19.55 2.01 13.34
N PRO A 99 20.82 1.88 13.74
CA PRO A 99 21.51 2.88 14.57
C PRO A 99 21.73 4.24 13.89
N ASP A 100 21.68 4.32 12.55
CA ASP A 100 21.77 5.58 11.81
C ASP A 100 20.41 6.30 11.68
N ILE A 101 19.30 5.64 12.06
CA ILE A 101 17.93 6.13 11.85
C ILE A 101 17.23 6.45 13.18
N GLY A 102 17.67 5.81 14.28
CA GLY A 102 17.06 5.96 15.60
C GLY A 102 17.00 7.39 16.16
N SER A 103 17.89 8.30 15.75
CA SER A 103 17.87 9.71 16.20
C SER A 103 16.68 10.50 15.66
N ASN A 104 16.15 10.12 14.50
CA ASN A 104 15.07 10.83 13.80
C ASN A 104 13.73 10.07 13.88
N PHE A 105 13.54 9.19 14.87
CA PHE A 105 12.35 8.36 15.00
C PHE A 105 11.04 9.17 15.03
N TRP A 106 11.01 10.25 15.82
CA TRP A 106 9.80 11.07 15.99
C TRP A 106 9.34 11.75 14.70
N PRO A 107 10.20 12.47 13.94
CA PRO A 107 9.85 12.99 12.62
C PRO A 107 9.39 11.90 11.65
N LEU A 108 10.16 10.80 11.54
CA LEU A 108 9.89 9.73 10.59
C LEU A 108 8.56 9.03 10.86
N TRP A 109 8.20 8.85 12.13
CA TRP A 109 6.93 8.26 12.50
C TRP A 109 5.74 9.07 11.96
N GLY A 110 5.78 10.40 12.10
CA GLY A 110 4.75 11.29 11.56
C GLY A 110 4.68 11.24 10.04
N GLU A 111 5.83 11.22 9.37
CA GLU A 111 5.94 11.12 7.91
C GLU A 111 5.37 9.79 7.39
N PHE A 112 5.73 8.68 8.03
CA PHE A 112 5.22 7.35 7.69
C PHE A 112 3.71 7.24 7.91
N ALA A 113 3.18 7.82 9.00
CA ALA A 113 1.76 7.84 9.27
C ALA A 113 1.00 8.67 8.22
N LEU A 114 1.51 9.86 7.90
CA LEU A 114 0.93 10.75 6.90
C LEU A 114 0.91 10.08 5.52
N MET A 115 2.01 9.43 5.15
CA MET A 115 2.12 8.73 3.88
C MET A 115 1.17 7.53 3.78
N CYS A 116 1.17 6.67 4.81
CA CYS A 116 0.27 5.51 4.87
C CYS A 116 -1.19 5.96 4.78
N LEU A 117 -1.54 7.04 5.50
CA LEU A 117 -2.88 7.62 5.49
C LEU A 117 -3.27 8.19 4.12
N ALA A 118 -2.37 8.94 3.47
CA ALA A 118 -2.60 9.48 2.13
C ALA A 118 -2.91 8.36 1.12
N VAL A 119 -2.11 7.29 1.13
CA VAL A 119 -2.28 6.13 0.24
C VAL A 119 -3.58 5.38 0.58
N ALA A 120 -3.85 5.16 1.86
CA ALA A 120 -5.05 4.45 2.30
C ALA A 120 -6.34 5.21 1.96
N LEU A 121 -6.35 6.54 2.09
CA LEU A 121 -7.48 7.40 1.71
C LEU A 121 -7.68 7.47 0.20
N PHE A 122 -6.59 7.58 -0.57
CA PHE A 122 -6.65 7.52 -2.02
C PHE A 122 -7.23 6.19 -2.48
N ALA A 123 -6.68 5.08 -1.99
CA ALA A 123 -7.17 3.73 -2.28
C ALA A 123 -8.65 3.58 -1.88
N ALA A 124 -9.04 4.02 -0.69
CA ALA A 124 -10.43 3.97 -0.22
C ALA A 124 -11.38 4.81 -1.09
N THR A 125 -10.91 5.93 -1.63
CA THR A 125 -11.66 6.79 -2.55
C THR A 125 -11.92 6.07 -3.87
N VAL A 126 -10.87 5.58 -4.53
CA VAL A 126 -10.96 4.87 -5.81
C VAL A 126 -11.82 3.60 -5.65
N GLN A 127 -11.65 2.88 -4.55
CA GLN A 127 -12.44 1.68 -4.25
C GLN A 127 -13.91 2.00 -3.95
N SER A 128 -14.23 3.21 -3.49
CA SER A 128 -15.62 3.66 -3.31
C SER A 128 -16.29 4.08 -4.62
N LEU A 129 -15.49 4.49 -5.63
CA LEU A 129 -15.97 4.87 -6.96
C LEU A 129 -16.22 3.65 -7.86
N ILE A 130 -15.23 2.74 -7.97
CA ILE A 130 -15.23 1.65 -8.96
C ILE A 130 -15.44 0.27 -8.27
N GLY A 131 -15.56 0.24 -6.94
CA GLY A 131 -15.71 -1.01 -6.17
C GLY A 131 -14.37 -1.72 -5.93
N PRO A 132 -14.38 -3.05 -5.67
CA PRO A 132 -13.17 -3.80 -5.31
C PRO A 132 -12.03 -3.71 -6.33
N ILE A 133 -12.36 -3.53 -7.62
CA ILE A 133 -11.39 -3.36 -8.71
C ILE A 133 -10.56 -2.08 -8.52
N GLY A 134 -11.10 -1.07 -7.82
CA GLY A 134 -10.39 0.17 -7.52
C GLY A 134 -9.10 -0.01 -6.73
N THR A 135 -8.95 -1.11 -5.97
CA THR A 135 -7.68 -1.43 -5.31
C THR A 135 -6.60 -1.76 -6.33
N LEU A 136 -6.92 -2.54 -7.38
CA LEU A 136 -5.98 -2.86 -8.44
C LEU A 136 -5.55 -1.60 -9.20
N VAL A 137 -6.51 -0.72 -9.51
CA VAL A 137 -6.22 0.57 -10.15
C VAL A 137 -5.27 1.42 -9.28
N THR A 138 -5.51 1.46 -7.98
CA THR A 138 -4.64 2.21 -7.06
C THR A 138 -3.23 1.65 -7.04
N VAL A 139 -3.08 0.31 -7.00
CA VAL A 139 -1.77 -0.34 -7.05
C VAL A 139 -1.08 -0.03 -8.37
N VAL A 140 -1.79 -0.11 -9.50
CA VAL A 140 -1.22 0.23 -10.81
C VAL A 140 -0.74 1.69 -10.82
N VAL A 141 -1.59 2.63 -10.41
CA VAL A 141 -1.22 4.05 -10.40
C VAL A 141 -0.03 4.32 -9.46
N MET A 142 -0.11 3.87 -8.21
CA MET A 142 0.88 4.21 -7.20
C MET A 142 2.18 3.43 -7.34
N VAL A 143 2.15 2.19 -7.83
CA VAL A 143 3.36 1.36 -7.98
C VAL A 143 3.97 1.55 -9.36
N PHE A 144 3.20 1.46 -10.46
CA PHE A 144 3.78 1.59 -11.81
C PHE A 144 4.18 3.02 -12.14
N PHE A 145 3.43 4.04 -11.72
CA PHE A 145 3.85 5.43 -11.95
C PHE A 145 4.69 5.96 -10.79
N GLY A 146 4.48 5.47 -9.57
CA GLY A 146 5.29 5.88 -8.43
C GLY A 146 6.74 5.42 -8.52
N ASN A 147 6.99 4.15 -8.84
CA ASN A 147 8.34 3.59 -8.81
C ASN A 147 9.30 4.28 -9.82
N PRO A 148 8.94 4.47 -11.10
CA PRO A 148 9.76 5.26 -12.02
C PRO A 148 9.92 6.69 -11.56
N SER A 149 8.86 7.31 -11.02
CA SER A 149 8.90 8.71 -10.62
C SER A 149 9.95 8.96 -9.55
N THR A 150 10.11 8.12 -8.53
CA THR A 150 11.04 8.39 -7.41
C THR A 150 12.51 8.62 -7.78
N GLY A 151 12.93 8.30 -9.01
CA GLY A 151 14.31 8.48 -9.47
C GLY A 151 15.29 7.42 -8.96
N GLY A 152 14.84 6.54 -8.06
CA GLY A 152 15.64 5.48 -7.46
C GLY A 152 17.01 5.96 -6.97
N VAL A 153 18.01 5.08 -7.10
CA VAL A 153 19.40 5.34 -6.68
C VAL A 153 20.11 6.34 -7.58
N ASN A 154 19.66 6.46 -8.84
CA ASN A 154 20.30 7.30 -9.86
C ASN A 154 19.90 8.77 -9.74
N GLY A 155 18.78 9.06 -9.07
CA GLY A 155 18.28 10.42 -8.90
C GLY A 155 17.37 10.85 -10.06
N THR A 156 16.56 11.86 -9.76
CA THR A 156 15.45 12.31 -10.61
C THR A 156 15.91 13.00 -11.90
N ALA A 157 17.16 13.44 -11.96
CA ALA A 157 17.76 14.11 -13.12
C ALA A 157 17.95 13.20 -14.35
N TYR A 158 17.97 11.88 -14.16
CA TYR A 158 18.15 10.91 -15.25
C TYR A 158 16.83 10.39 -15.83
N LEU A 159 15.69 10.93 -15.39
CA LEU A 159 14.38 10.47 -15.84
C LEU A 159 13.95 11.18 -17.13
N PRO A 160 13.20 10.50 -18.01
CA PRO A 160 12.50 11.17 -19.11
C PRO A 160 11.62 12.32 -18.58
N ALA A 161 11.54 13.43 -19.32
CA ALA A 161 10.83 14.65 -18.89
C ALA A 161 9.38 14.39 -18.45
N PHE A 162 8.71 13.41 -19.05
CA PHE A 162 7.36 12.99 -18.66
C PHE A 162 7.26 12.53 -17.20
N SER A 163 8.19 11.70 -16.74
CA SER A 163 8.20 11.20 -15.35
C SER A 163 8.61 12.28 -14.35
N GLN A 164 9.44 13.25 -14.79
CA GLN A 164 9.78 14.41 -13.96
C GLN A 164 8.61 15.38 -13.79
N ALA A 165 7.74 15.52 -14.79
CA ALA A 165 6.56 16.38 -14.71
C ALA A 165 5.46 15.80 -13.81
N ILE A 166 5.24 14.48 -13.86
CA ILE A 166 4.18 13.80 -13.10
C ILE A 166 4.64 13.44 -11.69
N GLY A 167 5.92 13.16 -11.50
CA GLY A 167 6.51 12.74 -10.23
C GLY A 167 6.12 13.60 -9.03
N PRO A 168 6.27 14.94 -9.07
CA PRO A 168 5.97 15.83 -7.94
C PRO A 168 4.53 15.77 -7.44
N VAL A 169 3.58 15.29 -8.25
CA VAL A 169 2.16 15.18 -7.87
C VAL A 169 1.85 13.85 -7.19
N LEU A 170 2.73 12.86 -7.30
CA LEU A 170 2.53 11.52 -6.75
C LEU A 170 2.92 11.45 -5.26
N PRO A 171 2.07 10.86 -4.40
CA PRO A 171 2.44 10.54 -3.02
C PRO A 171 3.75 9.76 -2.87
N PRO A 172 4.07 8.75 -3.70
CA PRO A 172 5.33 8.02 -3.58
C PRO A 172 6.59 8.88 -3.79
N TRP A 173 6.58 9.81 -4.74
CA TRP A 173 7.70 10.75 -4.96
C TRP A 173 7.96 11.60 -3.73
N ASN A 174 6.89 12.21 -3.21
CA ASN A 174 6.97 13.11 -2.07
C ASN A 174 7.36 12.33 -0.82
N GLY A 175 6.84 11.13 -0.61
CA GLY A 175 7.26 10.26 0.48
C GLY A 175 8.75 9.89 0.42
N THR A 176 9.27 9.51 -0.76
CA THR A 176 10.70 9.17 -0.87
C THR A 176 11.58 10.39 -0.65
N THR A 177 11.17 11.56 -1.15
CA THR A 177 11.90 12.81 -0.98
C THR A 177 11.90 13.26 0.47
N LEU A 178 10.75 13.16 1.14
CA LEU A 178 10.57 13.52 2.54
C LEU A 178 11.45 12.64 3.45
N VAL A 179 11.33 11.32 3.34
CA VAL A 179 12.13 10.37 4.12
C VAL A 179 13.62 10.53 3.84
N ARG A 180 14.02 10.75 2.58
CA ARG A 180 15.42 10.99 2.21
C ARG A 180 15.97 12.28 2.82
N ASN A 181 15.18 13.35 2.78
CA ASN A 181 15.58 14.66 3.29
C ASN A 181 15.70 14.65 4.82
N THR A 182 14.79 13.96 5.51
CA THR A 182 14.83 13.79 6.97
C THR A 182 15.98 12.89 7.40
N LEU A 183 16.27 11.80 6.68
CA LEU A 183 17.34 10.86 7.02
C LEU A 183 18.74 11.34 6.66
N TYR A 184 18.92 11.98 5.50
CA TYR A 184 20.26 12.28 4.97
C TYR A 184 20.59 13.76 4.94
N PHE A 185 19.59 14.65 5.01
CA PHE A 185 19.76 16.10 4.86
C PHE A 185 19.20 16.87 6.06
N GLU A 186 19.06 16.21 7.22
CA GLU A 186 18.60 16.82 8.49
C GLU A 186 17.26 17.58 8.36
N GLY A 187 16.38 17.16 7.44
CA GLY A 187 15.09 17.79 7.22
C GLY A 187 15.11 19.02 6.30
N ASN A 188 16.16 19.22 5.51
CA ASN A 188 16.19 20.30 4.52
C ASN A 188 15.14 20.07 3.39
N ALA A 189 14.44 21.12 2.97
CA ALA A 189 13.44 21.09 1.88
C ALA A 189 12.28 20.06 2.08
N ILE A 190 11.71 19.98 3.28
CA ILE A 190 10.59 19.07 3.61
C ILE A 190 9.19 19.68 3.44
N THR A 191 9.08 21.01 3.28
CA THR A 191 7.80 21.73 3.21
C THR A 191 6.94 21.33 2.02
N GLN A 192 7.51 21.25 0.82
CA GLN A 192 6.77 20.86 -0.38
C GLN A 192 6.19 19.44 -0.28
N PRO A 193 6.98 18.39 0.05
CA PRO A 193 6.43 17.04 0.23
C PRO A 193 5.33 16.95 1.28
N LEU A 194 5.47 17.67 2.39
CA LEU A 194 4.47 17.71 3.46
C LEU A 194 3.16 18.35 2.98
N ILE A 195 3.22 19.44 2.22
CA ILE A 195 2.03 20.10 1.66
C ILE A 195 1.30 19.14 0.72
N VAL A 196 2.01 18.49 -0.21
CA VAL A 196 1.39 17.58 -1.17
C VAL A 196 0.72 16.40 -0.46
N LEU A 197 1.41 15.75 0.48
CA LEU A 197 0.84 14.64 1.25
C LEU A 197 -0.37 15.09 2.08
N SER A 198 -0.31 16.28 2.69
CA SER A 198 -1.43 16.84 3.45
C SER A 198 -2.64 17.11 2.56
N VAL A 199 -2.44 17.63 1.35
CA VAL A 199 -3.51 17.83 0.37
C VAL A 199 -4.16 16.50 0.02
N TYR A 200 -3.39 15.43 -0.22
CA TYR A 200 -3.96 14.09 -0.45
C TYR A 200 -4.79 13.58 0.72
N VAL A 201 -4.34 13.81 1.96
CA VAL A 201 -5.11 13.42 3.15
C VAL A 201 -6.41 14.20 3.25
N VAL A 202 -6.38 15.52 3.09
CA VAL A 202 -7.58 16.37 3.18
C VAL A 202 -8.57 16.04 2.07
N VAL A 203 -8.11 15.97 0.81
CA VAL A 203 -8.94 15.66 -0.35
C VAL A 203 -9.46 14.23 -0.27
N GLY A 204 -8.60 13.27 0.06
CA GLY A 204 -8.99 11.86 0.22
C GLY A 204 -10.01 11.66 1.34
N ALA A 205 -9.81 12.30 2.50
CA ALA A 205 -10.76 12.25 3.60
C ALA A 205 -12.11 12.87 3.23
N ALA A 206 -12.09 14.03 2.55
CA ALA A 206 -13.31 14.68 2.06
C ALA A 206 -14.05 13.78 1.05
N LEU A 207 -13.35 13.20 0.07
CA LEU A 207 -13.94 12.33 -0.93
C LEU A 207 -14.51 11.04 -0.34
N VAL A 208 -13.76 10.35 0.52
CA VAL A 208 -14.27 9.16 1.24
C VAL A 208 -15.53 9.51 2.03
N THR A 209 -15.52 10.69 2.67
CA THR A 209 -16.64 11.16 3.48
C THR A 209 -17.87 11.39 2.61
N VAL A 210 -17.75 12.18 1.54
CA VAL A 210 -18.83 12.50 0.59
C VAL A 210 -19.38 11.25 -0.09
N LEU A 211 -18.51 10.38 -0.63
CA LEU A 211 -18.92 9.15 -1.31
C LEU A 211 -19.67 8.20 -0.37
N THR A 212 -19.26 8.13 0.90
CA THR A 212 -19.94 7.29 1.90
C THR A 212 -21.30 7.89 2.30
N TYR A 213 -21.39 9.22 2.49
CA TYR A 213 -22.67 9.88 2.75
C TYR A 213 -23.65 9.75 1.59
N GLY A 214 -23.19 9.95 0.34
CA GLY A 214 -24.01 9.80 -0.86
C GLY A 214 -24.57 8.38 -1.00
N ARG A 215 -23.76 7.36 -0.71
CA ARG A 215 -24.20 5.96 -0.73
C ARG A 215 -25.27 5.67 0.33
N LEU A 216 -25.09 6.19 1.54
CA LEU A 216 -26.05 6.02 2.64
C LEU A 216 -27.39 6.67 2.31
N LEU A 217 -27.38 7.90 1.79
CA LEU A 217 -28.60 8.61 1.39
C LEU A 217 -29.35 7.90 0.25
N TRP A 218 -28.61 7.33 -0.69
CA TRP A 218 -29.21 6.59 -1.80
C TRP A 218 -29.86 5.27 -1.33
N VAL A 219 -29.23 4.55 -0.41
CA VAL A 219 -29.81 3.34 0.20
C VAL A 219 -31.06 3.69 1.01
N ALA A 220 -31.01 4.74 1.85
CA ALA A 220 -32.16 5.20 2.62
C ALA A 220 -33.33 5.62 1.72
N ARG A 221 -33.06 6.32 0.61
CA ARG A 221 -34.09 6.65 -0.40
C ARG A 221 -34.70 5.40 -1.03
N ARG A 222 -33.89 4.38 -1.38
CA ARG A 222 -34.40 3.12 -1.95
C ARG A 222 -35.28 2.35 -0.99
N GLU A 223 -34.90 2.29 0.28
CA GLU A 223 -35.72 1.66 1.30
C GLU A 223 -37.06 2.40 1.45
N ASN A 224 -37.05 3.73 1.48
CA ASN A 224 -38.27 4.53 1.60
C ASN A 224 -39.16 4.45 0.34
N ALA A 225 -38.58 4.20 -0.84
CA ALA A 225 -39.31 3.96 -2.08
C ALA A 225 -39.92 2.55 -2.19
N THR A 226 -39.64 1.64 -1.24
CA THR A 226 -40.19 0.27 -1.26
C THR A 226 -41.58 0.26 -0.61
N PRO A 227 -42.66 -0.13 -1.31
CA PRO A 227 -44.02 -0.07 -0.79
C PRO A 227 -44.20 -0.84 0.54
N PRO A 228 -45.04 -0.35 1.47
CA PRO A 228 -45.20 -0.94 2.81
C PRO A 228 -45.69 -2.40 2.82
N ASP A 229 -46.40 -2.81 1.77
CA ASP A 229 -46.78 -4.19 1.42
C ASP A 229 -45.57 -5.16 1.48
N GLN A 230 -44.51 -4.86 0.72
CA GLN A 230 -43.39 -5.79 0.55
C GLN A 230 -42.49 -5.85 1.79
N ARG A 231 -42.45 -4.76 2.58
CA ARG A 231 -41.72 -4.71 3.85
C ARG A 231 -42.27 -5.71 4.88
N ARG A 232 -43.61 -5.88 4.94
CA ARG A 232 -44.25 -6.87 5.84
C ARG A 232 -43.98 -8.31 5.41
N GLY A 233 -44.03 -8.60 4.10
CA GLY A 233 -43.73 -9.94 3.57
C GLY A 233 -42.28 -10.38 3.80
N ARG A 234 -41.31 -9.46 3.63
CA ARG A 234 -39.87 -9.75 3.81
C ARG A 234 -39.47 -9.94 5.28
N ARG A 235 -40.12 -9.24 6.22
CA ARG A 235 -39.97 -9.48 7.67
C ARG A 235 -40.58 -10.83 8.09
N ARG A 236 -41.77 -11.19 7.58
CA ARG A 236 -42.38 -12.51 7.85
C ARG A 236 -41.52 -13.67 7.35
N ARG A 237 -40.92 -13.57 6.16
CA ARG A 237 -40.03 -14.63 5.63
C ARG A 237 -38.71 -14.79 6.41
N ARG A 238 -38.21 -13.74 7.07
CA ARG A 238 -37.02 -13.84 7.94
C ARG A 238 -37.30 -14.49 9.29
N HIS A 239 -38.56 -14.49 9.74
CA HIS A 239 -38.98 -15.08 11.02
C HIS A 239 -39.56 -16.49 10.89
N HIS A 240 -39.63 -17.08 9.71
CA HIS A 240 -39.86 -18.53 9.60
C HIS A 240 -38.51 -19.24 9.70
N PRO A 241 -38.14 -19.82 10.86
CA PRO A 241 -37.13 -20.85 10.85
C PRO A 241 -37.67 -21.96 9.94
N THR A 242 -36.79 -22.43 9.07
CA THR A 242 -36.94 -23.60 8.24
C THR A 242 -37.76 -24.68 8.95
N CYS A 243 -39.06 -24.79 8.65
CA CYS A 243 -39.77 -26.04 8.91
C CYS A 243 -39.10 -27.07 8.00
N LEU A 244 -38.31 -27.96 8.61
CA LEU A 244 -37.89 -29.20 7.99
C LEU A 244 -39.13 -29.82 7.33
N ARG A 245 -39.09 -30.01 6.01
CA ARG A 245 -40.02 -30.93 5.34
C ARG A 245 -39.68 -32.34 5.85
N PRO A 246 -40.58 -33.06 6.52
CA PRO A 246 -40.44 -34.50 6.63
C PRO A 246 -40.93 -35.11 5.31
N GLY A 247 -40.12 -35.95 4.67
CA GLY A 247 -40.57 -36.69 3.50
C GLY A 247 -39.52 -36.83 2.41
N PHE A 248 -38.48 -37.62 2.69
CA PHE A 248 -37.90 -38.46 1.65
C PHE A 248 -37.91 -39.89 2.18
N ALA A 249 -38.80 -40.69 1.60
CA ALA A 249 -38.86 -42.12 1.80
C ALA A 249 -37.55 -42.76 1.30
N THR A 250 -36.91 -43.53 2.18
CA THR A 250 -35.77 -44.38 1.86
C THR A 250 -36.29 -45.65 1.17
N PRO A 251 -35.82 -46.02 -0.03
CA PRO A 251 -36.10 -47.34 -0.57
C PRO A 251 -35.31 -48.39 0.23
N SER A 252 -36.04 -49.39 0.73
CA SER A 252 -35.56 -50.58 1.43
C SER A 252 -34.50 -51.35 0.63
N GLN A 253 -33.32 -51.56 1.23
CA GLN A 253 -32.38 -52.62 0.85
C GLN A 253 -32.93 -54.00 1.27
N PRO A 254 -32.75 -55.07 0.46
CA PRO A 254 -32.99 -56.44 0.91
C PRO A 254 -31.78 -57.02 1.68
N PRO A 255 -31.99 -58.04 2.52
CA PRO A 255 -31.05 -58.48 3.55
C PRO A 255 -29.90 -59.35 3.00
N GLY A 256 -28.76 -59.29 3.71
CA GLY A 256 -27.47 -59.82 3.28
C GLY A 256 -27.33 -61.34 3.24
N MET A 257 -26.29 -61.76 2.53
CA MET A 257 -25.58 -63.02 2.73
C MET A 257 -24.13 -62.71 3.12
N PRO A 258 -23.57 -63.36 4.16
CA PRO A 258 -22.16 -63.22 4.51
C PRO A 258 -21.31 -64.37 3.95
N VAL A 259 -19.99 -64.20 4.11
CA VAL A 259 -18.89 -65.18 3.96
C VAL A 259 -18.42 -65.33 2.51
N GLY A 260 -17.13 -65.24 2.16
CA GLY A 260 -15.87 -65.23 2.89
C GLY A 260 -14.81 -65.51 1.83
N GLY A 261 -13.63 -64.90 1.96
CA GLY A 261 -12.58 -65.00 0.95
C GLY A 261 -12.00 -66.40 0.80
N HIS A 262 -11.58 -66.75 -0.41
CA HIS A 262 -10.23 -67.23 -0.72
C HIS A 262 -10.10 -67.49 -2.22
N ALA A 263 -9.17 -66.78 -2.86
CA ALA A 263 -8.58 -67.21 -4.11
C ALA A 263 -7.67 -68.43 -3.84
N PRO A 264 -7.58 -69.37 -4.79
CA PRO A 264 -6.27 -69.89 -5.11
C PRO A 264 -5.99 -69.91 -6.62
N ALA A 265 -4.70 -69.77 -6.90
CA ALA A 265 -4.07 -69.74 -8.20
C ALA A 265 -4.21 -71.07 -8.98
N ARG A 266 -4.11 -70.96 -10.30
CA ARG A 266 -3.81 -72.05 -11.26
C ARG A 266 -2.50 -72.78 -10.90
N PRO A 267 -2.35 -74.06 -11.31
CA PRO A 267 -1.72 -74.40 -12.61
C PRO A 267 -2.47 -75.54 -13.33
N ARG A 268 -2.67 -75.54 -14.66
CA ARG A 268 -1.80 -76.10 -15.73
C ARG A 268 -1.06 -77.39 -15.35
N THR A 269 -1.39 -78.43 -16.14
CA THR A 269 -0.80 -79.78 -16.29
C THR A 269 -0.92 -80.74 -15.12
#